data_AF-A0A507DJM7-F1
#
_entry.id   AF-A0A507DJM7-F1
#
_cell.length_a   1.000
_cell.length_b   1.000
_cell.length_c   1.000
_cell.angle_alpha   90.00
_cell.angle_beta   90.00
_cell.angle_gamma   90.00
#
_symmetry.space_group_name_H-M   'P 1'
#
loop_
_entity.id
_entity.type
_entity.pdbx_description
1 polymer ?
#
loop_
_entity_poly.entity_id
_entity_poly.type
_entity_poly.pdbx_seq_one_letter_code
_entity_poly.pdbx_strand_id
1 'polypeptide(L)'
;MAQLGYTVVGVELVEKPLRHAAHVATQMGLAHRVVLLHHDLFKLPDTFTVHVARRMTQPQASPPEPHDEPNAFSVFAQLVNTIRPHPDTLKFDFIFDCQCFHVLRRVNQDALLHKYATYLKPKTGLLMVLAGRTKVQTSLIPAGIPVLTQDEMRACFDDTTFEIIFLTETVFDDTDEYLKRGLKMPAWWMLARKK
;
A
#
# COMPACT_ATOMS: atom_id res chain seq x y z
N MET A 1 -0.18 10.06 -5.07
CA MET A 1 1.19 9.54 -4.80
C MET A 1 2.09 9.59 -6.02
N ALA A 2 1.81 8.89 -7.14
CA ALA A 2 2.71 8.89 -8.30
C ALA A 2 2.99 10.29 -8.89
N GLN A 3 1.97 11.15 -8.97
CA GLN A 3 2.11 12.56 -9.38
C GLN A 3 3.03 13.38 -8.47
N LEU A 4 3.18 12.99 -7.20
CA LEU A 4 4.06 13.64 -6.24
C LEU A 4 5.51 13.10 -6.32
N GLY A 5 5.82 12.29 -7.34
CA GLY A 5 7.16 11.74 -7.56
C GLY A 5 7.43 10.40 -6.88
N TYR A 6 6.46 9.83 -6.14
CA TYR A 6 6.65 8.52 -5.52
C TYR A 6 6.51 7.38 -6.53
N THR A 7 7.25 6.32 -6.30
CA THR A 7 7.00 5.02 -6.93
C THR A 7 5.89 4.31 -6.18
N VAL A 8 4.85 3.88 -6.89
CA VAL A 8 3.62 3.34 -6.31
C VAL A 8 3.45 1.89 -6.72
N VAL A 9 3.07 1.07 -5.75
CA VAL A 9 2.76 -0.34 -5.95
C VAL A 9 1.34 -0.57 -5.46
N GLY A 10 0.47 -1.00 -6.37
CA GLY A 10 -0.90 -1.40 -6.05
C GLY A 10 -1.02 -2.92 -6.05
N VAL A 11 -1.55 -3.48 -4.97
CA VAL A 11 -1.94 -4.89 -4.88
C VAL A 11 -3.45 -4.91 -4.65
N GLU A 12 -4.18 -5.61 -5.51
CA GLU A 12 -5.63 -5.64 -5.47
C GLU A 12 -6.12 -7.00 -5.94
N LEU A 13 -7.18 -7.51 -5.31
CA LEU A 13 -7.79 -8.80 -5.62
C LEU A 13 -8.84 -8.66 -6.72
N VAL A 14 -9.40 -7.47 -6.92
CA VAL A 14 -10.40 -7.19 -7.96
C VAL A 14 -9.72 -6.56 -9.18
N GLU A 15 -9.83 -7.21 -10.33
CA GLU A 15 -9.15 -6.75 -11.56
C GLU A 15 -9.61 -5.37 -12.06
N LYS A 16 -10.90 -5.04 -11.92
CA LYS A 16 -11.49 -3.84 -12.52
C LYS A 16 -10.83 -2.53 -12.02
N PRO A 17 -10.68 -2.28 -10.70
CA PRO A 17 -9.93 -1.13 -10.20
C PRO A 17 -8.49 -1.03 -10.73
N LEU A 18 -7.79 -2.17 -10.89
CA LEU A 18 -6.42 -2.18 -11.41
C LEU A 18 -6.34 -1.74 -12.86
N ARG A 19 -7.23 -2.26 -13.72
CA ARG A 19 -7.28 -1.83 -15.13
C ARG A 19 -7.56 -0.34 -15.25
N HIS A 20 -8.47 0.18 -14.43
CA HIS A 20 -8.75 1.61 -14.38
C HIS A 20 -7.52 2.42 -13.93
N ALA A 21 -6.86 2.02 -12.84
CA ALA A 21 -5.66 2.69 -12.35
C ALA A 21 -4.51 2.64 -13.37
N ALA A 22 -4.33 1.53 -14.10
CA ALA A 22 -3.34 1.40 -15.16
C ALA A 22 -3.61 2.37 -16.33
N HIS A 23 -4.87 2.46 -16.75
CA HIS A 23 -5.30 3.38 -17.80
C HIS A 23 -5.02 4.84 -17.41
N VAL A 24 -5.43 5.24 -16.19
CA VAL A 24 -5.19 6.59 -15.67
C VAL A 24 -3.69 6.88 -15.56
N ALA A 25 -2.90 5.96 -15.01
CA ALA A 25 -1.44 6.13 -14.93
C ALA A 25 -0.80 6.32 -16.32
N THR A 26 -1.32 5.65 -17.35
CA THR A 26 -0.84 5.79 -18.73
C THR A 26 -1.20 7.14 -19.32
N GLN A 27 -2.47 7.56 -19.20
CA GLN A 27 -2.94 8.87 -19.68
C GLN A 27 -2.18 10.04 -19.04
N MET A 28 -1.73 9.87 -17.80
CA MET A 28 -0.99 10.89 -17.06
C MET A 28 0.53 10.82 -17.28
N GLY A 29 1.04 9.89 -18.10
CA GLY A 29 2.48 9.69 -18.32
C GLY A 29 3.23 9.14 -17.09
N LEU A 30 2.52 8.52 -16.14
CA LEU A 30 3.03 8.02 -14.87
C LEU A 30 3.25 6.50 -14.85
N ALA A 31 2.99 5.79 -15.94
CA ALA A 31 3.10 4.33 -16.00
C ALA A 31 4.47 3.80 -15.53
N HIS A 32 5.56 4.55 -15.78
CA HIS A 32 6.91 4.21 -15.34
C HIS A 32 7.11 4.24 -13.80
N ARG A 33 6.18 4.85 -13.05
CA ARG A 33 6.23 4.95 -11.58
C ARG A 33 5.23 4.02 -10.89
N VAL A 34 4.44 3.26 -11.63
CA VAL A 34 3.33 2.50 -11.09
C VAL A 34 3.48 1.02 -11.45
N VAL A 35 3.50 0.16 -10.43
CA VAL A 35 3.37 -1.30 -10.60
C VAL A 35 2.06 -1.75 -9.98
N LEU A 36 1.21 -2.36 -10.79
CA LEU A 36 -0.10 -2.84 -10.40
C LEU A 36 -0.14 -4.37 -10.49
N LEU A 37 -0.62 -5.02 -9.44
CA LEU A 37 -0.62 -6.47 -9.32
C LEU A 37 -2.02 -6.95 -8.94
N HIS A 38 -2.61 -7.74 -9.83
CA HIS A 38 -3.83 -8.49 -9.55
C HIS A 38 -3.44 -9.74 -8.75
N HIS A 39 -3.48 -9.64 -7.43
CA HIS A 39 -2.97 -10.68 -6.55
C HIS A 39 -3.60 -10.64 -5.17
N ASP A 40 -3.69 -11.81 -4.54
CA ASP A 40 -4.02 -11.96 -3.13
C ASP A 40 -2.81 -11.57 -2.27
N LEU A 41 -2.96 -10.56 -1.41
CA LEU A 41 -1.91 -10.07 -0.52
C LEU A 41 -1.32 -11.18 0.36
N PHE A 42 -2.15 -12.10 0.86
CA PHE A 42 -1.69 -13.18 1.74
C PHE A 42 -0.82 -14.21 1.01
N LYS A 43 -0.93 -14.29 -0.32
CA LYS A 43 -0.13 -15.20 -1.16
C LYS A 43 1.16 -14.57 -1.68
N LEU A 44 1.36 -13.26 -1.48
CA LEU A 44 2.64 -12.63 -1.85
C LEU A 44 3.76 -13.15 -0.94
N PRO A 45 4.98 -13.40 -1.46
CA PRO A 45 6.10 -13.82 -0.62
C PRO A 45 6.64 -12.67 0.22
N ASP A 46 7.29 -12.96 1.33
CA ASP A 46 7.92 -11.93 2.18
C ASP A 46 9.04 -11.16 1.46
N THR A 47 9.60 -11.74 0.40
CA THR A 47 10.57 -11.10 -0.50
C THR A 47 9.94 -10.19 -1.55
N PHE A 48 8.62 -10.00 -1.53
CA PHE A 48 7.90 -9.25 -2.55
C PHE A 48 8.49 -7.85 -2.81
N THR A 49 8.80 -7.09 -1.76
CA THR A 49 9.31 -5.72 -1.90
C THR A 49 10.68 -5.69 -2.59
N VAL A 50 11.51 -6.72 -2.38
CA VAL A 50 12.79 -6.92 -3.07
C VAL A 50 12.59 -7.10 -4.58
N HIS A 51 11.60 -7.89 -4.98
CA HIS A 51 11.29 -8.11 -6.40
C HIS A 51 10.79 -6.83 -7.07
N VAL A 52 9.93 -6.08 -6.38
CA VAL A 52 9.43 -4.79 -6.86
C VAL A 52 10.57 -3.80 -7.03
N ALA A 53 11.38 -3.61 -5.99
CA ALA A 53 12.46 -2.63 -6.02
C ALA A 53 13.48 -2.97 -7.12
N ARG A 54 13.83 -4.25 -7.32
CA ARG A 54 14.68 -4.69 -8.44
C ARG A 54 14.07 -4.32 -9.80
N ARG A 55 12.79 -4.57 -10.01
CA ARG A 55 12.09 -4.23 -11.25
C ARG A 55 12.11 -2.72 -11.52
N MET A 56 12.00 -1.91 -10.48
CA MET A 56 12.01 -0.44 -10.59
C MET A 56 13.41 0.14 -10.83
N THR A 57 14.46 -0.53 -10.33
CA THR A 57 15.84 -0.10 -10.54
C THR A 57 16.44 -0.59 -11.85
N GLN A 58 15.88 -1.63 -12.45
CA GLN A 58 16.30 -2.09 -13.76
C GLN A 58 15.90 -1.03 -14.79
N PRO A 59 16.86 -0.54 -15.61
CA PRO A 59 16.50 0.23 -16.79
C PRO A 59 15.46 -0.57 -17.55
N GLN A 60 14.28 0.02 -17.82
CA GLN A 60 13.37 -0.60 -18.77
C GLN A 60 14.20 -0.88 -20.01
N ALA A 61 14.32 -2.16 -20.38
CA ALA A 61 15.06 -2.54 -21.57
C ALA A 61 14.56 -1.63 -22.68
N SER A 62 15.47 -0.80 -23.22
CA SER A 62 15.15 0.05 -24.34
C SER A 62 14.49 -0.84 -25.39
N PRO A 63 13.44 -0.37 -26.10
CA PRO A 63 13.04 -1.04 -27.32
C PRO A 63 14.33 -1.29 -28.13
N PRO A 64 14.54 -2.48 -28.71
CA PRO A 64 15.81 -2.84 -29.31
C PRO A 64 16.24 -1.75 -30.30
N GLU A 65 17.22 -0.93 -29.89
CA GLU A 65 17.77 0.11 -30.74
C GLU A 65 18.90 -0.48 -31.59
N PRO A 66 18.96 -0.12 -32.87
CA PRO A 66 20.04 -0.53 -33.75
C PRO A 66 21.32 0.23 -33.41
N HIS A 67 22.37 -0.53 -33.07
CA HIS A 67 23.82 -0.26 -33.14
C HIS A 67 24.40 1.13 -32.79
N ASP A 68 25.26 1.08 -31.76
CA ASP A 68 26.50 1.84 -31.49
C ASP A 68 26.49 3.37 -31.32
N GLU A 69 26.60 3.83 -30.06
CA GLU A 69 27.76 4.60 -29.53
C GLU A 69 27.66 4.84 -28.00
N PRO A 70 28.78 4.99 -27.26
CA PRO A 70 28.79 5.08 -25.79
C PRO A 70 28.40 6.48 -25.31
N ASN A 71 27.12 6.67 -25.00
CA ASN A 71 26.57 7.92 -24.48
C ASN A 71 26.58 7.95 -22.93
N ALA A 72 26.51 9.15 -22.33
CA ALA A 72 26.60 9.42 -20.88
C ALA A 72 25.67 8.58 -19.97
N PHE A 73 24.68 7.89 -20.55
CA PHE A 73 23.87 6.84 -19.93
C PHE A 73 24.68 5.69 -19.29
N SER A 74 25.86 5.38 -19.85
CA SER A 74 26.75 4.31 -19.35
C SER A 74 27.22 4.57 -17.90
N VAL A 75 27.54 5.81 -17.57
CA VAL A 75 28.04 6.20 -16.23
C VAL A 75 26.93 6.12 -15.18
N PHE A 76 25.70 6.50 -15.53
CA PHE A 76 24.54 6.40 -14.64
C PHE A 76 24.14 4.94 -14.39
N ALA A 77 24.19 4.10 -15.42
CA ALA A 77 23.93 2.66 -15.29
C ALA A 77 24.99 1.96 -14.41
N GLN A 78 26.26 2.35 -14.50
CA GLN A 78 27.31 1.87 -13.60
C GLN A 78 27.11 2.32 -12.14
N LEU A 79 26.62 3.55 -11.92
CA LEU A 79 26.33 4.06 -10.58
C LEU A 79 25.16 3.32 -9.90
N VAL A 80 24.09 3.04 -10.66
CA VAL A 80 22.96 2.24 -10.17
C VAL A 80 23.36 0.79 -9.88
N ASN A 81 24.27 0.21 -10.66
CA ASN A 81 24.81 -1.14 -10.45
C ASN A 81 25.81 -1.25 -9.29
N THR A 82 26.39 -0.14 -8.83
CA THR A 82 27.33 -0.12 -7.68
C THR A 82 26.64 0.08 -6.33
N ILE A 83 25.40 0.60 -6.33
CA ILE A 83 24.53 0.58 -5.14
C ILE A 83 24.02 -0.85 -4.97
N ARG A 84 24.73 -1.67 -4.19
CA ARG A 84 24.17 -2.94 -3.71
C ARG A 84 22.94 -2.60 -2.88
N PRO A 85 21.72 -3.01 -3.29
CA PRO A 85 20.54 -2.65 -2.53
C PRO A 85 20.63 -3.31 -1.15
N HIS A 86 20.76 -2.49 -0.11
CA HIS A 86 20.65 -2.94 1.27
C HIS A 86 19.25 -3.57 1.45
N PRO A 87 19.08 -4.66 2.20
CA PRO A 87 17.78 -5.29 2.43
C PRO A 87 16.68 -4.29 2.86
N ASP A 88 17.06 -3.26 3.62
CA ASP A 88 16.15 -2.19 4.07
C ASP A 88 15.88 -1.10 3.02
N THR A 89 16.73 -0.95 2.00
CA THR A 89 16.43 -0.03 0.86
C THR A 89 15.39 -0.61 -0.09
N LEU A 90 15.08 -1.91 0.05
CA LEU A 90 14.14 -2.65 -0.78
C LEU A 90 12.75 -2.75 -0.15
N LYS A 91 12.48 -2.05 0.95
CA LYS A 91 11.19 -2.01 1.64
C LYS A 91 10.44 -0.71 1.34
N PHE A 92 9.15 -0.67 1.64
CA PHE A 92 8.32 0.52 1.44
C PHE A 92 8.50 1.54 2.56
N ASP A 93 8.58 2.82 2.17
CA ASP A 93 8.54 3.95 3.10
C ASP A 93 7.12 4.17 3.65
N PHE A 94 6.10 3.80 2.86
CA PHE A 94 4.71 4.06 3.19
C PHE A 94 3.81 2.94 2.65
N ILE A 95 2.90 2.45 3.50
CA ILE A 95 1.77 1.61 3.10
C ILE A 95 0.48 2.37 3.41
N PHE A 96 -0.41 2.42 2.43
CA PHE A 96 -1.77 2.91 2.60
C PHE A 96 -2.76 1.77 2.45
N ASP A 97 -3.47 1.46 3.52
CA ASP A 97 -4.61 0.55 3.53
C ASP A 97 -5.91 1.38 3.61
N CYS A 98 -6.65 1.41 2.50
CA CYS A 98 -7.94 2.06 2.44
C CYS A 98 -9.05 1.01 2.45
N GLN A 99 -9.80 0.94 3.54
CA GLN A 99 -10.95 0.06 3.70
C GLN A 99 -10.68 -1.45 3.62
N CYS A 100 -9.43 -1.91 3.58
CA CYS A 100 -9.15 -3.34 3.51
C CYS A 100 -8.93 -3.96 4.89
N PHE A 101 -8.28 -3.25 5.81
CA PHE A 101 -7.86 -3.77 7.11
C PHE A 101 -9.00 -4.44 7.89
N HIS A 102 -10.14 -3.78 8.02
CA HIS A 102 -11.28 -4.28 8.80
C HIS A 102 -11.92 -5.54 8.18
N VAL A 103 -11.80 -5.72 6.86
CA VAL A 103 -12.26 -6.92 6.15
C VAL A 103 -11.21 -8.03 6.26
N LEU A 104 -9.97 -7.74 5.91
CA LEU A 104 -8.89 -8.73 5.83
C LEU A 104 -8.49 -9.29 7.20
N ARG A 105 -8.60 -8.50 8.27
CA ARG A 105 -8.32 -9.00 9.63
C ARG A 105 -9.23 -10.15 10.07
N ARG A 106 -10.46 -10.23 9.53
CA ARG A 106 -11.39 -11.33 9.82
C ARG A 106 -10.98 -12.63 9.13
N VAL A 107 -10.18 -12.53 8.07
CA VAL A 107 -9.62 -13.69 7.38
C VAL A 107 -8.39 -14.16 8.13
N ASN A 108 -7.40 -13.28 8.32
CA ASN A 108 -6.18 -13.58 9.07
C ASN A 108 -5.47 -12.29 9.50
N GLN A 109 -5.75 -11.83 10.72
CA GLN A 109 -5.15 -10.61 11.27
C GLN A 109 -3.63 -10.71 11.41
N ASP A 110 -3.12 -11.80 11.96
CA ASP A 110 -1.69 -11.95 12.25
C ASP A 110 -0.86 -11.97 10.97
N ALA A 111 -1.33 -12.68 9.94
CA ALA A 111 -0.67 -12.68 8.64
C ALA A 111 -0.69 -11.28 8.00
N LEU A 112 -1.77 -10.51 8.15
CA LEU A 112 -1.88 -9.17 7.59
C LEU A 112 -0.88 -8.22 8.26
N LEU A 113 -0.82 -8.24 9.59
CA LEU A 113 0.12 -7.44 10.37
C LEU A 113 1.57 -7.83 10.08
N HIS A 114 1.84 -9.13 9.93
CA HIS A 114 3.15 -9.64 9.49
C HIS A 114 3.53 -9.08 8.12
N LYS A 115 2.60 -8.99 7.16
CA LYS A 115 2.86 -8.37 5.84
C LYS A 115 3.21 -6.89 5.96
N TYR A 116 2.45 -6.10 6.71
CA TYR A 116 2.80 -4.70 6.93
C TYR A 116 4.18 -4.55 7.57
N ALA A 117 4.46 -5.33 8.61
CA ALA A 117 5.72 -5.27 9.33
C ALA A 117 6.91 -5.69 8.46
N THR A 118 6.72 -6.71 7.64
CA THR A 118 7.73 -7.24 6.72
C THR A 118 8.02 -6.26 5.59
N TYR A 119 6.99 -5.65 5.01
CA TYR A 119 7.13 -4.81 3.83
C TYR A 119 7.54 -3.37 4.12
N LEU A 120 7.35 -2.88 5.35
CA LEU A 120 7.77 -1.53 5.74
C LEU A 120 9.23 -1.46 6.17
N LYS A 121 9.88 -0.32 5.86
CA LYS A 121 11.21 -0.01 6.39
C LYS A 121 11.19 0.04 7.92
N PRO A 122 12.15 -0.59 8.61
CA PRO A 122 12.26 -0.49 10.06
C PRO A 122 12.53 0.96 10.48
N LYS A 123 12.01 1.39 11.63
CA LYS A 123 12.16 2.70 12.25
C LYS A 123 11.59 3.91 11.49
N THR A 124 11.40 3.83 10.17
CA THR A 124 10.98 4.97 9.34
C THR A 124 9.73 4.70 8.52
N GLY A 125 9.40 3.43 8.27
CA GLY A 125 8.23 3.05 7.48
C GLY A 125 6.93 3.46 8.17
N LEU A 126 6.01 4.03 7.41
CA LEU A 126 4.72 4.51 7.89
C LEU A 126 3.57 3.66 7.32
N LEU A 127 2.63 3.30 8.19
CA LEU A 127 1.39 2.61 7.85
C LEU A 127 0.22 3.57 8.10
N MET A 128 -0.53 3.89 7.05
CA MET A 128 -1.81 4.60 7.17
C MET A 128 -2.95 3.62 6.94
N VAL A 129 -3.88 3.54 7.88
CA VAL A 129 -5.08 2.70 7.79
C VAL A 129 -6.33 3.56 7.88
N LEU A 130 -7.23 3.39 6.93
CA LEU A 130 -8.61 3.86 7.01
C LEU A 130 -9.54 2.65 7.17
N ALA A 131 -10.13 2.50 8.35
CA ALA A 131 -10.97 1.35 8.69
C ALA A 131 -12.39 1.76 9.06
N GLY A 132 -13.40 0.94 8.74
CA GLY A 132 -14.77 1.17 9.18
C GLY A 132 -14.86 1.25 10.70
N ARG A 133 -15.57 2.26 11.20
CA ARG A 133 -15.69 2.54 12.64
C ARG A 133 -17.06 2.20 13.19
N THR A 134 -17.09 1.77 14.45
CA THR A 134 -18.30 1.78 15.29
C THR A 134 -18.04 2.48 16.63
N LYS A 135 -19.10 3.09 17.20
CA LYS A 135 -19.10 3.66 18.56
C LYS A 135 -19.58 2.67 19.63
N VAL A 136 -20.27 1.59 19.24
CA VAL A 136 -20.90 0.60 20.13
C VAL A 136 -20.51 -0.81 19.67
N GLN A 137 -20.64 -1.82 20.55
CA GLN A 137 -20.44 -3.23 20.21
C GLN A 137 -21.12 -3.62 18.88
N THR A 138 -20.44 -4.49 18.14
CA THR A 138 -20.66 -4.89 16.74
C THR A 138 -22.05 -5.43 16.38
N SER A 139 -22.95 -5.63 17.35
CA SER A 139 -24.32 -6.13 17.14
C SER A 139 -25.27 -5.13 16.47
N LEU A 140 -24.88 -3.86 16.33
CA LEU A 140 -25.75 -2.79 15.82
C LEU A 140 -25.47 -2.33 14.37
N ILE A 141 -24.52 -2.97 13.66
CA ILE A 141 -24.27 -2.61 12.26
C ILE A 141 -25.10 -3.50 11.33
N PRO A 142 -25.90 -2.91 10.42
CA PRO A 142 -26.66 -3.67 9.45
C PRO A 142 -25.76 -4.66 8.68
N ALA A 143 -26.14 -5.94 8.68
CA ALA A 143 -25.67 -6.96 7.75
C ALA A 143 -24.13 -7.15 7.63
N GLY A 144 -23.41 -7.31 8.74
CA GLY A 144 -22.09 -7.94 8.70
C GLY A 144 -20.94 -7.11 8.10
N ILE A 145 -21.14 -5.79 7.91
CA ILE A 145 -20.07 -4.85 7.54
C ILE A 145 -19.04 -4.86 8.68
N PRO A 146 -17.78 -5.27 8.42
CA PRO A 146 -16.77 -5.31 9.47
C PRO A 146 -16.43 -3.88 9.92
N VAL A 147 -16.43 -3.67 11.22
CA VAL A 147 -16.06 -2.39 11.84
C VAL A 147 -15.26 -2.66 13.09
N LEU A 148 -14.58 -1.62 13.59
CA LEU A 148 -13.86 -1.68 14.85
C LEU A 148 -14.26 -0.53 15.77
N THR A 149 -14.23 -0.79 17.07
CA THR A 149 -14.08 0.21 18.12
C THR A 149 -12.64 0.73 18.15
N GLN A 150 -12.39 1.82 18.88
CA GLN A 150 -11.04 2.36 19.03
C GLN A 150 -10.10 1.39 19.74
N ASP A 151 -10.61 0.70 20.76
CA ASP A 151 -9.83 -0.25 21.56
C ASP A 151 -9.47 -1.49 20.75
N GLU A 152 -10.40 -1.99 19.93
CA GLU A 152 -10.08 -3.07 18.98
C GLU A 152 -9.04 -2.64 17.95
N MET A 153 -9.11 -1.41 17.44
CA MET A 153 -8.05 -0.88 16.56
C MET A 153 -6.70 -0.90 17.26
N ARG A 154 -6.59 -0.37 18.48
CA ARG A 154 -5.33 -0.33 19.24
C ARG A 154 -4.82 -1.73 19.57
N ALA A 155 -5.70 -2.63 20.02
CA ALA A 155 -5.35 -3.99 20.38
C ALA A 155 -4.82 -4.83 19.20
N CYS A 156 -5.09 -4.44 17.95
CA CYS A 156 -4.53 -5.12 16.79
C CYS A 156 -3.03 -4.80 16.57
N PHE A 157 -2.55 -3.64 17.00
CA PHE A 157 -1.18 -3.20 16.71
C PHE A 157 -0.33 -3.30 17.97
N ASP A 158 0.49 -4.34 18.04
CA ASP A 158 1.43 -4.55 19.13
C ASP A 158 2.47 -3.40 19.21
N ASP A 159 2.65 -2.88 20.42
CA ASP A 159 3.56 -1.78 20.72
C ASP A 159 5.04 -2.16 20.55
N THR A 160 5.40 -3.45 20.43
CA THR A 160 6.79 -3.81 20.10
C THR A 160 7.08 -3.69 18.60
N THR A 161 6.04 -3.81 17.76
CA THR A 161 6.19 -3.81 16.29
C THR A 161 5.88 -2.46 15.67
N PHE A 162 4.83 -1.79 16.15
CA PHE A 162 4.34 -0.52 15.64
C PHE A 162 4.26 0.54 16.75
N GLU A 163 4.48 1.79 16.37
CA GLU A 163 4.21 2.97 17.18
C GLU A 163 3.01 3.69 16.58
N ILE A 164 1.85 3.65 17.23
CA ILE A 164 0.69 4.43 16.77
C ILE A 164 0.96 5.92 17.03
N ILE A 165 1.21 6.68 15.96
CA ILE A 165 1.46 8.13 16.03
C ILE A 165 0.14 8.86 16.32
N PHE A 166 -0.93 8.50 15.61
CA PHE A 166 -2.26 8.99 15.90
C PHE A 166 -3.34 7.97 15.49
N LEU A 167 -4.48 8.08 16.16
CA LEU A 167 -5.72 7.38 15.84
C LEU A 167 -6.87 8.35 16.13
N THR A 168 -7.58 8.76 15.08
CA THR A 168 -8.67 9.73 15.18
C THR A 168 -9.90 9.29 14.40
N GLU A 169 -11.05 9.85 14.76
CA GLU A 169 -12.30 9.67 14.03
C GLU A 169 -12.27 10.47 12.72
N THR A 170 -12.83 9.88 11.67
CA THR A 170 -13.11 10.57 10.40
C THR A 170 -14.36 9.99 9.75
N VAL A 171 -14.63 10.40 8.51
CA VAL A 171 -15.63 9.83 7.61
C VAL A 171 -14.96 9.47 6.28
N PHE A 172 -15.44 8.43 5.62
CA PHE A 172 -15.03 8.17 4.24
C PHE A 172 -15.57 9.23 3.29
N ASP A 173 -14.88 9.40 2.17
CA ASP A 173 -15.37 10.23 1.07
C ASP A 173 -16.73 9.73 0.57
N ASP A 174 -17.53 10.67 0.09
CA ASP A 174 -18.82 10.36 -0.49
C ASP A 174 -18.62 9.51 -1.76
N THR A 175 -19.31 8.36 -1.81
CA THR A 175 -19.45 7.56 -3.02
C THR A 175 -20.88 7.67 -3.52
N ASP A 176 -21.14 7.43 -4.80
CA ASP A 176 -22.52 7.40 -5.33
C ASP A 176 -23.44 6.50 -4.50
N GLU A 177 -22.91 5.40 -3.99
CA GLU A 177 -23.65 4.47 -3.14
C GLU A 177 -23.96 5.06 -1.76
N TYR A 178 -23.02 5.79 -1.16
CA TYR A 178 -23.22 6.48 0.12
C TYR A 178 -24.21 7.63 -0.02
N LEU A 179 -24.08 8.42 -1.09
CA LEU A 179 -24.96 9.54 -1.40
C LEU A 179 -26.40 9.08 -1.62
N LYS A 180 -26.62 8.01 -2.40
CA LYS A 180 -27.97 7.43 -2.62
C LYS A 180 -28.65 7.00 -1.33
N ARG A 181 -27.87 6.56 -0.34
CA ARG A 181 -28.38 6.11 0.96
C ARG A 181 -28.45 7.23 2.00
N GLY A 182 -27.95 8.43 1.70
CA GLY A 182 -27.86 9.53 2.67
C GLY A 182 -26.96 9.19 3.87
N LEU A 183 -26.00 8.27 3.70
CA LEU A 183 -25.15 7.78 4.78
C LEU A 183 -23.74 8.34 4.62
N LYS A 184 -23.20 8.96 5.67
CA LYS A 184 -21.76 9.14 5.82
C LYS A 184 -21.18 7.97 6.58
N MET A 185 -20.25 7.25 5.98
CA MET A 185 -19.67 6.08 6.61
C MET A 185 -18.55 6.50 7.56
N PRO A 186 -18.70 6.29 8.89
CA PRO A 186 -17.68 6.65 9.85
C PRO A 186 -16.45 5.75 9.71
N ALA A 187 -15.28 6.33 9.92
CA ALA A 187 -14.02 5.63 9.83
C ALA A 187 -13.06 5.98 10.98
N TRP A 188 -12.12 5.07 11.22
CA TRP A 188 -10.90 5.33 11.95
C TRP A 188 -9.82 5.73 10.96
N TRP A 189 -9.10 6.81 11.28
CA TRP A 189 -7.88 7.19 10.61
C TRP A 189 -6.71 6.98 11.54
N MET A 190 -5.89 5.99 11.21
CA MET A 190 -4.70 5.63 11.96
C MET A 190 -3.45 5.91 11.14
N LEU A 191 -2.44 6.46 11.78
CA LEU A 191 -1.07 6.47 11.29
C LEU A 191 -0.18 5.79 12.33
N ALA A 192 0.58 4.79 11.91
CA ALA A 192 1.55 4.11 12.73
C ALA A 192 2.92 4.10 12.05
N ARG A 193 3.99 4.05 12.84
CA ARG A 193 5.36 3.87 12.37
C ARG A 193 5.83 2.46 12.71
N LYS A 194 6.56 1.83 11.79
CA LYS A 194 7.26 0.58 12.07
C LYS A 194 8.43 0.86 13.02
N LYS A 195 8.47 0.19 14.17
CA LYS A 195 9.63 0.24 15.09
C LYS A 195 10.84 -0.51 14.55
#